data_AF-A0A7S2J4Q5-F1
#
_entry.id   AF-A0A7S2J4Q5-F1
#
_cell.length_a   1.000
_cell.length_b   1.000
_cell.length_c   1.000
_cell.angle_alpha   90.00
_cell.angle_beta   90.00
_cell.angle_gamma   90.00
#
_symmetry.space_group_name_H-M   'P 1'
#
loop_
_entity.id
_entity.type
_entity.pdbx_description
1 polymer ?
#
loop_
_entity_poly.entity_id
_entity_poly.type
_entity_poly.pdbx_seq_one_letter_code
_entity_poly.pdbx_strand_id
1 'polypeptide(L)'
;VLESFVNYHRFTYVRLDGTTKVERRQSLVDWFNLDEKIFLFISSTRAGGVGINLTGANVVIFYDTDWNPAMDRQAMDRAHRIGQTREVHIFRLISAHTVEE
;
A
#
# COMPACT_ATOMS: atom_id res chain seq x y z
N VAL A 1 13.16 5.19 -7.14
CA VAL A 1 14.02 4.65 -6.06
C VAL A 1 13.48 3.32 -5.56
N LEU A 2 12.35 3.27 -4.84
CA LEU A 2 11.82 2.01 -4.27
C LEU A 2 11.64 0.92 -5.34
N GLU A 3 11.04 1.21 -6.48
CA GLU A 3 10.93 0.24 -7.59
C GLU A 3 12.29 -0.27 -8.08
N SER A 4 13.32 0.57 -8.13
CA SER A 4 14.67 0.17 -8.55
C SER A 4 15.27 -0.86 -7.59
N PHE A 5 15.04 -0.66 -6.28
CA PHE A 5 15.42 -1.60 -5.23
C PHE A 5 14.62 -2.92 -5.30
N VAL A 6 13.30 -2.83 -5.44
CA VAL A 6 12.39 -3.98 -5.57
C VAL A 6 12.74 -4.83 -6.80
N ASN A 7 13.01 -4.20 -7.95
CA ASN A 7 13.47 -4.86 -9.17
C ASN A 7 14.87 -5.51 -9.00
N TYR A 8 15.81 -4.83 -8.34
CA TYR A 8 17.14 -5.39 -8.05
C TYR A 8 17.05 -6.69 -7.23
N HIS A 9 16.17 -6.72 -6.22
CA HIS A 9 15.88 -7.92 -5.43
C HIS A 9 14.93 -8.93 -6.10
N ARG A 10 14.49 -8.66 -7.35
CA ARG A 10 13.60 -9.52 -8.16
C ARG A 10 12.24 -9.80 -7.50
N PHE A 11 11.76 -8.89 -6.67
CA PHE A 11 10.40 -8.95 -6.15
C PHE A 11 9.39 -8.48 -7.19
N THR A 12 8.31 -9.24 -7.33
CA THR A 12 7.11 -8.88 -8.10
C THR A 12 6.33 -7.80 -7.38
N TYR A 13 5.84 -6.81 -8.12
CA TYR A 13 5.10 -5.70 -7.52
C TYR A 13 4.11 -5.06 -8.48
N VAL A 14 3.14 -4.35 -7.91
CA VAL A 14 2.21 -3.44 -8.60
C VAL A 14 2.40 -2.04 -8.03
N ARG A 15 2.28 -1.00 -8.87
CA ARG A 15 2.34 0.42 -8.47
C ARG A 15 1.04 1.12 -8.84
N LEU A 16 0.41 1.79 -7.86
CA LEU A 16 -0.75 2.66 -8.05
C LEU A 16 -0.46 4.04 -7.46
N ASP A 17 -0.49 5.07 -8.31
CA ASP A 17 -0.33 6.45 -7.87
C ASP A 17 -1.17 7.47 -8.68
N GLY A 18 -0.91 8.77 -8.48
CA GLY A 18 -1.61 9.85 -9.18
C GLY A 18 -1.44 9.84 -10.70
N THR A 19 -0.36 9.26 -11.23
CA THR A 19 -0.10 9.11 -12.67
C THR A 19 -0.83 7.90 -13.28
N THR A 20 -1.27 6.96 -12.44
CA THR A 20 -2.04 5.80 -12.88
C THR A 20 -3.41 6.23 -13.38
N LYS A 21 -3.69 6.01 -14.68
CA LYS A 21 -5.00 6.28 -15.29
C LYS A 21 -6.13 5.60 -14.53
N VAL A 22 -7.23 6.31 -14.29
CA VAL A 22 -8.40 5.84 -13.51
C VAL A 22 -8.90 4.47 -13.99
N GLU A 23 -9.09 4.35 -15.30
CA GLU A 23 -9.50 3.13 -16.02
C GLU A 23 -8.61 1.89 -15.75
N ARG A 24 -7.35 2.05 -15.31
CA ARG A 24 -6.46 0.93 -14.95
C ARG A 24 -6.41 0.63 -13.45
N ARG A 25 -6.88 1.54 -12.58
CA ARG A 25 -6.69 1.42 -11.12
C ARG A 25 -7.36 0.17 -10.56
N GLN A 26 -8.58 -0.13 -10.99
CA GLN A 26 -9.31 -1.30 -10.51
C GLN A 26 -8.62 -2.61 -10.92
N SER A 27 -8.22 -2.75 -12.20
CA SER A 27 -7.53 -3.96 -12.67
C SER A 27 -6.20 -4.24 -11.95
N LEU A 28 -5.47 -3.21 -11.52
CA LEU A 28 -4.26 -3.37 -10.72
C LEU A 28 -4.56 -3.86 -9.29
N VAL A 29 -5.66 -3.40 -8.70
CA VAL A 29 -6.15 -3.85 -7.39
C VAL A 29 -6.65 -5.29 -7.46
N ASP A 30 -7.43 -5.62 -8.48
CA ASP A 30 -7.96 -6.97 -8.70
C ASP A 30 -6.81 -7.97 -8.91
N TRP A 31 -5.82 -7.61 -9.74
CA TRP A 31 -4.65 -8.46 -9.98
C TRP A 31 -3.85 -8.71 -8.69
N PHE A 32 -3.62 -7.68 -7.87
CA PHE A 32 -2.96 -7.84 -6.56
C PHE A 32 -3.76 -8.69 -5.56
N ASN A 33 -5.09 -8.60 -5.55
CA ASN A 33 -5.91 -9.39 -4.65
C ASN A 33 -6.06 -10.87 -5.09
N LEU A 34 -5.80 -11.19 -6.35
CA LEU A 34 -6.00 -12.53 -6.94
C LEU A 34 -4.71 -13.31 -7.20
N ASP A 35 -3.58 -12.63 -7.44
CA ASP A 35 -2.32 -13.27 -7.81
C ASP A 35 -1.33 -13.26 -6.63
N GLU A 36 -1.30 -14.36 -5.87
CA GLU A 36 -0.37 -14.59 -4.74
C GLU A 36 1.11 -14.47 -5.13
N LYS A 37 1.44 -14.48 -6.44
CA LYS A 37 2.80 -14.24 -6.91
C LYS A 37 3.21 -12.78 -6.82
N ILE A 38 2.31 -11.82 -6.58
CA ILE A 38 2.66 -10.40 -6.44
C ILE A 38 3.02 -10.11 -4.98
N PHE A 39 4.30 -9.86 -4.73
CA PHE A 39 4.80 -9.66 -3.37
C PHE A 39 4.47 -8.29 -2.78
N LEU A 40 4.40 -7.22 -3.58
CA LEU A 40 4.26 -5.85 -3.10
C LEU A 40 3.21 -5.03 -3.86
N PHE A 41 2.41 -4.25 -3.12
CA PHE A 41 1.57 -3.18 -3.67
C PHE A 41 2.13 -1.82 -3.24
N ILE A 42 2.78 -1.12 -4.15
CA ILE A 42 3.32 0.23 -3.93
C ILE A 42 2.20 1.23 -4.19
N SER A 43 1.82 2.00 -3.17
CA SER A 43 0.79 3.03 -3.25
C SER A 43 1.23 4.29 -2.52
N SER A 44 0.70 5.46 -2.92
CA SER A 44 0.79 6.66 -2.09
C SER A 44 -0.49 6.88 -1.31
N THR A 45 -0.36 7.35 -0.07
CA THR A 45 -1.46 7.51 0.91
C THR A 45 -2.65 8.27 0.32
N ARG A 46 -2.35 9.31 -0.48
CA ARG A 46 -3.31 10.18 -1.19
C ARG A 46 -3.82 9.62 -2.51
N ALA A 47 -3.00 8.93 -3.31
CA ALA A 47 -3.48 8.36 -4.58
C ALA A 47 -4.42 7.16 -4.36
N GLY A 48 -4.17 6.40 -3.29
CA GLY A 48 -5.11 5.41 -2.77
C GLY A 48 -6.37 6.00 -2.12
N GLY A 49 -6.57 7.32 -2.14
CA GLY A 49 -7.83 7.96 -1.68
C GLY A 49 -9.07 7.58 -2.52
N VAL A 50 -8.87 6.92 -3.66
CA VAL A 50 -9.90 6.10 -4.32
C VAL A 50 -10.27 4.94 -3.40
N GLY A 51 -11.56 4.67 -3.18
CA GLY A 51 -12.02 3.60 -2.29
C GLY A 51 -11.71 2.18 -2.79
N ILE A 52 -10.45 1.76 -2.68
CA ILE A 52 -9.94 0.44 -3.09
C ILE A 52 -9.87 -0.52 -1.89
N ASN A 53 -10.08 -1.82 -2.15
CA ASN A 53 -9.90 -2.88 -1.15
C ASN A 53 -8.62 -3.66 -1.49
N LEU A 54 -7.73 -3.84 -0.53
CA LEU A 54 -6.43 -4.53 -0.68
C LEU A 54 -6.38 -5.76 0.22
N THR A 55 -7.40 -6.64 0.11
CA THR A 55 -7.52 -7.85 0.94
C THR A 55 -6.42 -8.89 0.69
N GLY A 56 -5.69 -8.81 -0.42
CA GLY A 56 -4.46 -9.59 -0.63
C GLY A 56 -3.32 -9.21 0.33
N ALA A 57 -3.32 -7.98 0.88
CA ALA A 57 -2.30 -7.51 1.81
C ALA A 57 -2.67 -7.80 3.27
N ASN A 58 -1.75 -8.44 4.00
CA ASN A 58 -1.82 -8.61 5.46
C ASN A 58 -0.69 -7.88 6.21
N VAL A 59 0.15 -7.12 5.50
CA VAL A 59 1.19 -6.27 6.09
C VAL A 59 1.12 -4.91 5.43
N VAL A 60 1.03 -3.85 6.24
CA VAL A 60 1.04 -2.45 5.79
C VAL A 60 2.28 -1.77 6.39
N ILE A 61 3.06 -1.11 5.54
CA ILE A 61 4.27 -0.38 5.96
C ILE A 61 4.13 1.09 5.51
N PHE A 62 4.04 1.99 6.47
CA PHE A 62 4.14 3.43 6.25
C PHE A 62 5.62 3.82 6.21
N TYR A 63 6.07 4.31 5.05
CA TYR A 63 7.41 4.90 4.87
C TYR A 63 7.50 6.30 5.45
N ASP A 64 6.42 7.07 5.32
CA ASP A 64 6.22 8.41 5.84
C ASP A 64 4.83 8.52 6.48
N THR A 65 4.60 9.61 7.21
CA THR A 65 3.34 9.89 7.92
C THR A 65 2.66 11.09 7.26
N ASP A 66 1.39 10.98 6.84
CA ASP A 66 0.64 12.17 6.42
C ASP A 66 0.25 12.99 7.67
N TRP A 67 0.42 14.32 7.59
CA TRP A 67 0.03 15.28 8.63
C TRP A 67 -1.43 15.18 9.06
N ASN A 68 -2.29 14.53 8.27
CA ASN A 68 -3.65 14.16 8.65
C ASN A 68 -3.74 12.67 9.04
N PRO A 69 -3.86 12.32 10.35
CA PRO A 69 -3.97 10.93 10.82
C PRO A 69 -5.17 10.15 10.27
N ALA A 70 -6.19 10.84 9.74
CA ALA A 70 -7.32 10.18 9.08
C ALA A 70 -6.92 9.55 7.74
N MET A 71 -5.89 10.08 7.04
CA MET A 71 -5.40 9.50 5.79
C MET A 71 -4.73 8.14 6.01
N ASP A 72 -3.90 8.04 7.04
CA ASP A 72 -3.25 6.80 7.41
C ASP A 72 -4.28 5.76 7.87
N ARG A 73 -5.27 6.18 8.67
CA ARG A 73 -6.39 5.30 9.06
C ARG A 73 -7.13 4.77 7.84
N GLN A 74 -7.50 5.64 6.92
CA GLN A 74 -8.14 5.23 5.66
C GLN A 74 -7.24 4.29 4.83
N ALA A 75 -5.91 4.43 4.89
CA ALA A 75 -4.99 3.52 4.21
C ALA A 75 -4.93 2.14 4.90
N MET A 76 -4.93 2.09 6.23
CA MET A 76 -5.02 0.84 7.01
C MET A 76 -6.33 0.09 6.72
N ASP A 77 -7.46 0.81 6.68
CA ASP A 77 -8.81 0.26 6.44
C ASP A 77 -8.97 -0.43 5.06
N ARG A 78 -8.05 -0.18 4.10
CA ARG A 78 -8.05 -0.85 2.78
C ARG A 78 -7.61 -2.30 2.88
N ALA A 79 -6.64 -2.60 3.76
CA ALA A 79 -6.17 -3.96 4.04
C ALA A 79 -7.00 -4.62 5.15
N HIS A 80 -7.35 -3.85 6.18
CA HIS A 80 -8.18 -4.29 7.31
C HIS A 80 -9.69 -4.27 6.96
N ARG A 81 -10.04 -5.01 5.89
CA ARG A 81 -11.35 -4.95 5.21
C ARG A 81 -12.15 -6.25 5.34
N ILE A 82 -13.47 -6.16 5.17
CA ILE A 82 -14.35 -7.33 5.04
C ILE A 82 -13.82 -8.23 3.91
N GLY A 83 -13.61 -9.51 4.20
CA GLY A 83 -12.98 -10.48 3.30
C GLY A 83 -11.52 -10.81 3.65
N GLN A 84 -10.85 -10.01 4.48
CA GLN A 84 -9.57 -10.38 5.07
C GLN A 84 -9.75 -11.49 6.12
N THR A 85 -8.94 -12.55 6.03
CA THR A 85 -8.94 -13.71 6.95
C THR A 85 -7.67 -13.83 7.76
N ARG A 86 -6.62 -13.07 7.41
CA ARG A 86 -5.31 -13.05 8.06
C ARG A 86 -5.19 -11.82 8.97
N GLU A 87 -4.41 -11.95 10.04
CA GLU A 87 -4.07 -10.78 10.86
C GLU A 87 -3.30 -9.74 10.02
N VAL A 88 -3.71 -8.47 10.13
CA VAL A 88 -3.10 -7.36 9.42
C VAL A 88 -2.12 -6.65 10.34
N HIS A 89 -0.83 -6.85 10.10
CA HIS A 89 0.22 -6.15 10.85
C HIS A 89 0.54 -4.81 10.21
N ILE A 90 0.72 -3.79 11.05
CA ILE A 90 0.89 -2.40 10.60
C ILE A 90 2.17 -1.86 11.22
N PHE A 91 3.10 -1.48 10.35
CA PHE A 91 4.39 -0.91 10.71
C PHE A 91 4.47 0.53 10.22
N ARG A 92 5.06 1.40 11.03
CA ARG A 92 5.41 2.77 10.67
C ARG A 92 6.91 2.93 10.87
N LEU A 93 7.60 3.40 9.85
CA LEU A 93 9.00 3.80 9.97
C LEU A 93 9.03 5.21 10.59
N ILE A 94 9.86 5.38 11.61
CA ILE A 94 10.05 6.64 12.33
C ILE A 94 11.55 6.86 12.48
N SER A 95 12.06 7.99 12.01
CA SER A 95 13.46 8.35 12.13
C SER A 95 13.73 9.04 13.47
N ALA A 96 14.51 8.40 14.35
CA ALA A 96 14.88 8.97 15.65
C ALA A 96 15.63 10.31 15.50
N HIS A 97 15.36 11.25 16.42
CA HIS A 97 15.91 12.60 16.46
C HIS A 97 15.57 13.44 15.21
N THR A 98 14.39 13.22 14.64
CA THR A 98 13.85 14.01 13.52
C THR A 98 12.46 14.55 13.85
N VAL A 99 11.83 15.24 12.90
CA VAL A 99 10.44 15.74 13.01
C VAL A 99 9.40 14.60 12.99
N GLU A 100 9.82 13.35 12.74
CA GLU A 100 8.95 12.16 12.74
C GLU A 100 8.76 11.54 14.13
N GLU A 101 9.58 11.93 15.13
CA GLU A 101 9.53 11.48 16.54
C GLU A 101 8.54 12.32 17.38
#